data_AF-A0A7C1J922-F1
#
_entry.id   AF-A0A7C1J922-F1
#
_cell.length_a   1.000
_cell.length_b   1.000
_cell.length_c   1.000
_cell.angle_alpha   90.00
_cell.angle_beta   90.00
_cell.angle_gamma   90.00
#
_symmetry.space_group_name_H-M   'P 1'
#
loop_
_entity.id
_entity.type
_entity.pdbx_description
1 polymer ?
#
loop_
_entity_poly.entity_id
_entity_poly.type
_entity_poly.pdbx_seq_one_letter_code
_entity_poly.pdbx_strand_id
1 'polypeptide(L)'
;YFFIRKLMLVKYSSGFIIFPGGFGTLDEVFEALTLIQTKKIKPFPLILVGSEYWYGFYDWIKKNTLKRGLIDKEDLNLIEILDTPEEVVTKILRFLKLK
;
A
#
# COMPACT_ATOMS: atom_id res chain seq x y z
N TYR A 1 5.53 4.62 -23.08
CA TYR A 1 4.77 5.54 -22.20
C TYR A 1 4.72 4.99 -20.78
N PHE A 2 5.35 5.68 -19.83
CA PHE A 2 5.45 5.25 -18.43
C PHE A 2 4.09 5.14 -17.72
N PHE A 3 3.19 6.10 -17.96
CA PHE A 3 1.85 6.15 -17.37
C PHE A 3 0.96 4.94 -17.74
N ILE A 4 1.07 4.42 -18.96
CA ILE A 4 0.25 3.27 -19.39
C ILE A 4 0.58 2.03 -18.53
N ARG A 5 1.85 1.83 -18.19
CA ARG A 5 2.26 0.71 -17.33
C ARG A 5 1.61 0.80 -15.95
N LYS A 6 1.64 1.99 -15.35
CA LYS A 6 1.06 2.26 -14.03
C LYS A 6 -0.46 2.05 -14.02
N LEU A 7 -1.14 2.57 -15.03
CA LEU A 7 -2.58 2.34 -15.21
C LEU A 7 -2.92 0.85 -15.28
N MET A 8 -2.15 0.07 -16.05
CA MET A 8 -2.39 -1.37 -16.18
C MET A 8 -2.14 -2.12 -14.86
N LEU A 9 -1.11 -1.74 -14.09
CA LEU A 9 -0.83 -2.32 -12.77
C LEU A 9 -2.00 -2.13 -11.81
N VAL A 10 -2.57 -0.93 -11.74
CA VAL A 10 -3.68 -0.66 -10.83
C VAL A 10 -4.99 -1.26 -11.33
N LYS A 11 -5.30 -1.10 -12.62
CA LYS A 11 -6.62 -1.43 -13.17
C LYS A 11 -7.00 -2.91 -13.06
N TYR A 12 -6.02 -3.81 -13.16
CA TYR A 12 -6.26 -5.26 -13.20
C TYR A 12 -5.80 -5.99 -11.93
N SER A 13 -5.31 -5.27 -10.93
CA SER A 13 -4.88 -5.87 -9.66
C SER A 13 -6.02 -5.97 -8.66
N SER A 14 -6.01 -7.05 -7.88
CA SER A 14 -6.94 -7.27 -6.75
C SER A 14 -6.31 -6.94 -5.39
N GLY A 15 -5.05 -6.50 -5.38
CA GLY A 15 -4.24 -6.21 -4.21
C GLY A 15 -2.79 -5.92 -4.62
N PHE A 16 -2.04 -5.29 -3.73
CA PHE A 16 -0.60 -5.07 -3.89
C PHE A 16 0.19 -5.69 -2.74
N ILE A 17 1.24 -6.42 -3.09
CA ILE A 17 2.24 -6.95 -2.18
C ILE A 17 3.57 -6.31 -2.59
N ILE A 18 4.14 -5.51 -1.70
CA ILE A 18 5.24 -4.61 -2.04
C ILE A 18 6.44 -4.96 -1.18
N PHE A 19 7.47 -5.50 -1.82
CA PHE A 19 8.74 -5.86 -1.19
C PHE A 19 9.68 -4.64 -1.11
N PRO A 20 10.73 -4.67 -0.28
CA PRO A 20 11.72 -3.60 -0.20
C PRO A 20 12.29 -3.22 -1.57
N GLY A 21 12.39 -1.92 -1.86
CA GLY A 21 12.83 -1.44 -3.17
C GLY A 21 13.13 0.04 -3.21
N GLY A 22 13.60 0.55 -4.35
CA GLY A 22 14.04 1.94 -4.50
C GLY A 22 12.91 2.91 -4.88
N PHE A 23 13.29 3.99 -5.56
CA PHE A 23 12.36 5.06 -5.97
C PHE A 23 11.17 4.58 -6.81
N GLY A 24 11.38 3.62 -7.71
CA GLY A 24 10.27 3.07 -8.51
C GLY A 24 9.22 2.37 -7.64
N THR A 25 9.65 1.64 -6.63
CA THR A 25 8.74 0.99 -5.68
C THR A 25 7.99 2.01 -4.85
N LEU A 26 8.69 3.04 -4.34
CA LEU A 26 8.07 4.11 -3.56
C LEU A 26 7.05 4.92 -4.37
N ASP A 27 7.34 5.17 -5.64
CA ASP A 27 6.43 5.83 -6.58
C ASP A 27 5.11 5.04 -6.73
N GLU A 28 5.19 3.73 -6.96
CA GLU A 28 3.99 2.86 -7.04
C GLU A 28 3.24 2.79 -5.69
N VAL A 29 3.94 2.78 -4.55
CA VAL A 29 3.33 2.83 -3.20
C VAL A 29 2.49 4.10 -3.03
N PHE A 30 3.08 5.27 -3.30
CA PHE A 30 2.37 6.55 -3.12
C PHE A 30 1.22 6.71 -4.12
N GLU A 31 1.38 6.23 -5.36
CA GLU A 31 0.31 6.24 -6.34
C GLU A 31 -0.87 5.39 -5.87
N ALA A 32 -0.61 4.17 -5.40
CA ALA A 32 -1.65 3.29 -4.87
C ALA A 32 -2.38 3.90 -3.66
N LEU A 33 -1.63 4.42 -2.69
CA LEU A 33 -2.20 5.07 -1.51
C LEU A 33 -3.10 6.25 -1.89
N THR A 34 -2.63 7.11 -2.79
CA THR A 34 -3.40 8.28 -3.26
C THR A 34 -4.68 7.86 -3.98
N LEU A 35 -4.61 6.85 -4.85
CA LEU A 35 -5.78 6.36 -5.60
C LEU A 35 -6.84 5.73 -4.69
N ILE A 36 -6.42 5.00 -3.65
CA ILE A 36 -7.33 4.40 -2.66
C ILE A 36 -7.93 5.50 -1.76
N GLN A 37 -7.09 6.40 -1.24
CA GLN A 37 -7.51 7.53 -0.40
C GLN A 37 -8.57 8.39 -1.10
N THR A 38 -8.34 8.74 -2.37
CA THR A 38 -9.25 9.58 -3.18
C THR A 38 -10.43 8.80 -3.77
N LYS A 39 -10.57 7.50 -3.46
CA LYS A 39 -11.63 6.61 -3.95
C LYS A 39 -11.71 6.55 -5.48
N LYS A 40 -10.59 6.79 -6.17
CA LYS A 40 -10.50 6.67 -7.63
C LYS A 40 -10.46 5.22 -8.08
N ILE A 41 -10.07 4.32 -7.19
CA ILE A 41 -10.16 2.87 -7.36
C ILE A 41 -10.92 2.24 -6.20
N LYS A 42 -11.39 1.00 -6.42
CA LYS A 42 -11.99 0.21 -5.34
C LYS A 42 -10.91 -0.08 -4.28
N PRO A 43 -11.26 -0.04 -2.99
CA PRO A 43 -10.34 -0.46 -1.94
C PRO A 43 -9.86 -1.89 -2.20
N PHE A 44 -8.55 -2.10 -2.12
CA PHE A 44 -7.90 -3.40 -2.20
C PHE A 44 -6.76 -3.46 -1.16
N PRO A 45 -6.28 -4.64 -0.76
CA PRO A 45 -5.23 -4.75 0.26
C PRO A 45 -3.90 -4.26 -0.31
N LEU A 46 -3.25 -3.33 0.38
CA LEU A 46 -1.89 -2.89 0.11
C LEU A 46 -1.01 -3.35 1.28
N ILE A 47 -0.15 -4.31 1.00
CA ILE A 47 0.68 -4.99 1.99
C ILE A 47 2.14 -4.69 1.69
N LEU A 48 2.84 -4.14 2.67
CA LEU A 48 4.28 -3.91 2.63
C LEU A 48 4.98 -5.08 3.33
N VAL A 49 5.86 -5.78 2.61
CA VAL A 49 6.56 -6.96 3.15
C VAL A 49 7.95 -6.57 3.62
N GLY A 50 8.34 -7.02 4.82
CA GLY A 50 9.65 -6.77 5.40
C GLY A 50 9.67 -5.53 6.28
N SER A 51 9.25 -5.72 7.53
CA SER A 51 8.98 -4.66 8.49
C SER A 51 10.22 -3.84 8.86
N GLU A 52 11.40 -4.46 8.91
CA GLU A 52 12.69 -3.78 9.08
C GLU A 52 12.90 -2.63 8.09
N TYR A 53 12.51 -2.85 6.82
CA TYR A 53 12.63 -1.84 5.78
C TYR A 53 11.54 -0.76 5.87
N TRP A 54 10.29 -1.17 6.11
CA TRP A 54 9.13 -0.28 6.00
C TRP A 54 8.79 0.51 7.27
N TYR A 55 9.25 0.09 8.45
CA TYR A 55 8.91 0.80 9.68
C TYR A 55 9.42 2.24 9.71
N GLY A 56 10.61 2.51 9.17
CA GLY A 56 11.13 3.88 9.08
C GLY A 56 10.25 4.77 8.20
N PHE A 57 9.75 4.24 7.09
CA PHE A 57 8.83 4.92 6.19
C PHE A 57 7.48 5.19 6.86
N TYR A 58 6.88 4.17 7.49
CA TYR A 58 5.60 4.29 8.18
C TYR A 58 5.65 5.28 9.34
N ASP A 59 6.72 5.23 10.14
CA ASP A 59 6.94 6.15 11.24
C ASP A 59 7.15 7.59 10.75
N TRP A 60 7.85 7.78 9.62
CA TRP A 60 7.99 9.10 8.99
C TRP A 60 6.64 9.67 8.56
N ILE A 61 5.76 8.87 7.93
CA ILE A 61 4.39 9.27 7.58
C ILE A 61 3.65 9.71 8.85
N LYS A 62 3.61 8.86 9.88
CA LYS A 62 2.92 9.16 11.13
C LYS A 62 3.42 10.44 11.81
N LYS A 63 4.74 10.63 11.88
CA LYS A 63 5.37 11.76 12.58
C LYS A 63 5.30 13.07 11.80
N ASN A 64 5.31 13.02 10.47
CA ASN A 64 5.42 14.20 9.63
C ASN A 64 4.15 14.50 8.86
N THR A 65 3.57 13.55 8.15
CA THR A 65 2.39 13.83 7.31
C THR A 65 1.12 13.87 8.16
N LEU A 66 0.87 12.85 8.98
CA LEU A 66 -0.31 12.81 9.85
C LEU A 66 -0.27 13.92 10.90
N LYS A 67 0.85 14.08 11.62
CA LYS A 67 0.97 15.11 12.67
C LYS A 67 0.73 16.54 12.17
N ARG A 68 1.03 16.81 10.89
CA ARG A 68 0.80 18.11 10.25
C ARG A 68 -0.59 18.26 9.63
N GLY A 69 -1.45 17.24 9.73
CA GLY A 69 -2.79 17.23 9.13
C GLY A 69 -2.78 17.16 7.61
N LEU A 70 -1.75 16.55 7.00
CA LEU A 70 -1.66 16.37 5.54
C LEU A 70 -2.39 15.12 5.05
N ILE A 71 -2.71 14.20 5.98
CA ILE A 71 -3.52 13.00 5.78
C ILE A 71 -4.42 12.80 7.01
N ASP A 72 -5.49 12.03 6.85
CA ASP A 72 -6.37 11.65 7.94
C ASP A 72 -5.79 10.45 8.72
N LYS A 73 -6.26 10.23 9.95
CA LYS A 73 -5.79 9.11 10.77
C LYS A 73 -6.16 7.77 10.13
N GLU A 74 -7.32 7.74 9.48
CA GLU A 74 -7.89 6.59 8.80
C GLU A 74 -7.04 6.18 7.58
N ASP A 75 -6.29 7.10 6.98
CA ASP A 75 -5.40 6.81 5.85
C ASP A 75 -4.26 5.88 6.25
N LEU A 76 -3.85 5.87 7.52
CA LEU A 76 -2.87 4.89 8.01
C LEU A 76 -3.39 3.45 7.96
N ASN A 77 -4.70 3.25 7.95
CA ASN A 77 -5.30 1.91 7.84
C ASN A 77 -5.16 1.33 6.42
N LEU A 78 -4.76 2.15 5.45
CA LEU A 78 -4.47 1.70 4.09
C LEU A 78 -3.14 0.94 4.00
N ILE A 79 -2.25 1.11 4.99
CA ILE A 79 -0.93 0.47 5.02
C ILE A 79 -0.96 -0.67 6.04
N GLU A 80 -0.60 -1.86 5.57
CA GLU A 80 -0.36 -3.02 6.43
C GLU A 80 1.04 -3.55 6.19
N ILE A 81 1.78 -3.80 7.27
CA ILE A 81 3.16 -4.30 7.22
C ILE A 81 3.15 -5.72 7.77
N LEU A 82 3.60 -6.68 6.96
CA LEU A 82 3.64 -8.10 7.30
C LEU A 82 5.03 -8.67 6.96
N ASP A 83 5.45 -9.73 7.65
CA ASP A 83 6.79 -10.30 7.46
C ASP A 83 6.75 -11.68 6.81
N THR A 84 5.69 -12.45 7.06
CA THR A 84 5.62 -13.84 6.58
C THR A 84 4.71 -13.99 5.37
N PRO A 85 5.06 -14.83 4.39
CA PRO A 85 4.18 -15.16 3.27
C PRO A 85 2.80 -15.65 3.72
N GLU A 86 2.74 -16.42 4.81
CA GLU A 86 1.51 -16.98 5.37
C GLU A 86 0.54 -15.89 5.83
N GLU A 87 1.04 -14.85 6.52
CA GLU A 87 0.24 -13.69 6.92
C GLU A 87 -0.29 -12.93 5.70
N VAL A 88 0.58 -12.69 4.72
CA VAL A 88 0.22 -11.98 3.47
C VAL A 88 -0.89 -12.71 2.73
N VAL A 89 -0.75 -14.02 2.52
CA VAL A 89 -1.74 -14.86 1.84
C VAL A 89 -3.05 -14.87 2.63
N THR A 90 -2.98 -15.08 3.94
CA THR A 90 -4.16 -15.08 4.82
C THR A 90 -4.92 -13.75 4.72
N LYS A 91 -4.19 -12.63 4.71
CA LYS A 91 -4.80 -11.30 4.62
C LYS A 91 -5.50 -11.08 3.29
N ILE A 92 -4.87 -11.45 2.18
CA ILE A 92 -5.43 -11.31 0.84
C ILE A 92 -6.69 -12.16 0.68
N LEU A 93 -6.63 -13.44 1.05
CA LEU A 93 -7.78 -14.34 0.94
C LEU A 93 -8.97 -13.83 1.75
N ARG A 94 -8.71 -13.35 2.98
CA ARG A 94 -9.74 -12.75 3.84
C ARG A 94 -10.36 -11.51 3.21
N PHE A 95 -9.55 -10.65 2.59
CA PHE A 95 -10.04 -9.44 1.92
C PHE A 95 -10.91 -9.78 0.70
N LEU A 96 -10.46 -10.73 -0.12
CA LEU A 96 -11.16 -11.15 -1.34
C LEU A 96 -12.42 -11.98 -1.06
N LYS A 97 -12.70 -12.32 0.21
CA LYS A 97 -13.79 -13.21 0.63
C LYS A 97 -13.79 -14.54 -0.12
N LEU A 98 -12.62 -14.96 -0.60
CA LEU A 98 -12.44 -16.26 -1.22
C LEU A 98 -12.40 -17.27 -0.07
N LYS A 99 -13.46 -18.08 0.02
CA LYS A 99 -13.48 -19.29 0.85
C LYS A 99 -12.56 -20.34 0.24
#